data_AF-A0A7S3WXF9-F1
#
_entry.id   AF-A0A7S3WXF9-F1
#
_cell.length_a   1.000
_cell.length_b   1.000
_cell.length_c   1.000
_cell.angle_alpha   90.00
_cell.angle_beta   90.00
_cell.angle_gamma   90.00
#
_symmetry.space_group_name_H-M   'P 1'
#
loop_
_entity.id
_entity.type
_entity.pdbx_description
1 polymer ?
#
loop_
_entity_poly.entity_id
_entity_poly.type
_entity_poly.pdbx_seq_one_letter_code
_entity_poly.pdbx_strand_id
1 'polypeptide(L)'
;FLTKLRTMVEQQENTKLKALRDLMTKNEIDCYVCFHMDAHNSEYIAPHDERVAFISGFDGSNGLCVVTQDKAYMWTDSRYYISAAQQLEAGWELKKWHESLWFNWVKENMKSGQ
;
A
#
# COMPACT_ATOMS: atom_id res chain seq x y z
N PHE A 1 -3.29 -20.13 23.97
CA PHE A 1 -2.08 -20.54 23.21
C PHE A 1 -2.24 -20.28 21.70
N LEU A 2 -3.29 -20.76 21.05
CA LEU A 2 -3.52 -20.56 19.60
C LEU A 2 -3.69 -19.09 19.19
N THR A 3 -4.37 -18.27 20.01
CA THR A 3 -4.51 -16.82 19.74
C THR A 3 -3.17 -16.09 19.75
N LYS A 4 -2.26 -16.51 20.65
CA LYS A 4 -0.93 -15.91 20.81
C LYS A 4 -0.01 -16.25 19.64
N LEU A 5 -0.10 -17.48 19.12
CA LEU A 5 0.60 -17.91 17.90
C LEU A 5 0.09 -17.18 16.65
N ARG A 6 -1.22 -16.92 16.54
CA ARG A 6 -1.79 -16.11 15.46
C ARG A 6 -1.27 -14.68 15.46
N THR A 7 -1.22 -14.04 16.63
CA THR A 7 -0.67 -12.69 16.77
C THR A 7 0.83 -12.63 16.45
N MET A 8 1.61 -13.66 16.82
CA MET A 8 3.05 -13.69 16.53
C MET A 8 3.39 -13.80 15.04
N VAL A 9 2.51 -14.39 14.22
CA VAL A 9 2.66 -14.43 12.75
C VAL A 9 2.14 -13.14 12.10
N GLU A 10 1.08 -12.54 12.65
CA GLU A 10 0.54 -11.24 12.19
C GLU A 10 1.51 -10.07 12.43
N GLN A 11 2.50 -10.21 13.33
CA GLN A 11 3.46 -9.15 13.67
C GLN A 11 4.75 -9.13 12.82
N GLN A 12 4.92 -10.04 11.87
CA GLN A 12 6.08 -9.97 10.98
C GLN A 12 5.78 -9.01 9.82
N GLU A 13 6.07 -7.74 10.07
CA GLU A 13 6.02 -6.70 9.06
C GLU A 13 6.87 -7.11 7.85
N ASN A 14 6.29 -6.96 6.66
CA ASN A 14 6.97 -7.26 5.41
C ASN A 14 8.29 -6.48 5.29
N THR A 15 9.38 -7.20 4.98
CA THR A 15 10.73 -6.64 4.83
C THR A 15 10.79 -5.43 3.89
N LYS A 16 9.99 -5.43 2.81
CA LYS A 16 9.92 -4.32 1.85
C LYS A 16 9.21 -3.09 2.42
N LEU A 17 8.09 -3.31 3.11
CA LEU A 17 7.33 -2.24 3.76
C LEU A 17 8.16 -1.57 4.86
N LYS A 18 8.86 -2.38 5.66
CA LYS A 18 9.81 -1.88 6.65
C LYS A 18 10.93 -1.05 6.00
N ALA A 19 11.55 -1.55 4.94
CA ALA A 19 12.62 -0.82 4.24
C ALA A 19 12.12 0.52 3.64
N LEU A 20 10.89 0.55 3.13
CA LEU A 20 10.25 1.78 2.66
C LEU A 20 10.06 2.78 3.81
N ARG A 21 9.57 2.33 4.97
CA ARG A 21 9.40 3.18 6.17
C ARG A 21 10.73 3.73 6.68
N ASP A 22 11.77 2.89 6.73
CA ASP A 22 13.14 3.32 7.10
C ASP A 22 13.63 4.45 6.17
N LEU A 23 13.37 4.35 4.84
CA LEU A 23 13.68 5.41 3.88
C LEU A 23 12.81 6.65 4.08
N MET A 24 11.52 6.49 4.35
CA MET A 24 10.62 7.61 4.64
C MET A 24 11.10 8.39 5.87
N THR A 25 11.45 7.71 6.96
CA THR A 25 11.99 8.34 8.17
C THR A 25 13.28 9.10 7.88
N LYS A 26 14.20 8.51 7.10
CA LYS A 26 15.47 9.15 6.74
C LYS A 26 15.28 10.44 5.92
N ASN A 27 14.22 10.51 5.12
CA ASN A 27 13.94 11.65 4.25
C ASN A 27 12.85 12.59 4.79
N GLU A 28 12.45 12.42 6.06
CA GLU A 28 11.41 13.24 6.70
C GLU A 28 10.07 13.21 5.93
N ILE A 29 9.71 12.05 5.38
CA ILE A 29 8.47 11.82 4.65
C ILE A 29 7.44 11.20 5.59
N ASP A 30 6.35 11.92 5.84
CA ASP A 30 5.25 11.44 6.68
C ASP A 30 4.31 10.46 5.93
N CYS A 31 4.09 10.71 4.64
CA CYS A 31 3.17 9.93 3.80
C CYS A 31 3.76 9.74 2.40
N TYR A 32 3.75 8.49 1.93
CA TYR A 32 4.17 8.11 0.58
C TYR A 32 2.98 7.60 -0.21
N VAL A 33 2.71 8.21 -1.37
CA VAL A 33 1.65 7.80 -2.29
C VAL A 33 2.28 7.25 -3.57
N CYS A 34 1.89 6.05 -3.97
CA CYS A 34 2.38 5.40 -5.18
C CYS A 34 1.21 4.94 -6.05
N PHE A 35 1.21 5.37 -7.31
CA PHE A 35 0.23 4.96 -8.31
C PHE A 35 0.78 3.79 -9.13
N HIS A 36 -0.11 2.90 -9.59
CA HIS A 36 0.20 1.94 -10.65
C HIS A 36 0.27 2.68 -12.00
N MET A 37 1.39 3.36 -12.24
CA MET A 37 1.66 4.10 -13.48
C MET A 37 3.17 4.32 -13.67
N ASP A 38 3.58 4.49 -14.92
CA ASP A 38 4.92 4.95 -15.28
C ASP A 38 4.96 6.48 -15.43
N ALA A 39 6.12 7.01 -15.85
CA ALA A 39 6.31 8.45 -16.06
C ALA A 39 5.51 9.01 -17.26
N HIS A 40 4.91 8.16 -18.09
CA HIS A 40 4.27 8.53 -19.34
C HIS A 40 2.76 8.25 -19.36
N ASN A 41 2.22 7.75 -18.24
CA ASN A 41 0.83 7.32 -18.13
C ASN A 41 0.47 6.28 -19.21
N SER A 42 1.39 5.34 -19.44
CA SER A 42 1.20 4.24 -20.40
C SER A 42 0.05 3.34 -19.97
N GLU A 43 -0.66 2.76 -20.94
CA GLU A 43 -1.74 1.80 -20.68
C GLU A 43 -1.20 0.50 -20.05
N TYR A 44 -0.02 0.06 -20.48
CA TYR A 44 0.71 -1.07 -19.92
C TYR A 44 2.09 -0.57 -19.50
N ILE A 45 2.47 -0.84 -18.25
CA ILE A 45 3.75 -0.42 -17.71
C ILE A 45 4.79 -1.53 -17.84
N ALA A 46 6.06 -1.14 -17.92
CA ALA A 46 7.14 -2.10 -17.95
C ALA A 46 7.34 -2.74 -16.56
N PRO A 47 7.87 -3.99 -16.46
CA PRO A 47 8.06 -4.66 -15.18
C PRO A 47 8.91 -3.89 -14.15
N HIS A 48 9.79 -3.00 -14.62
CA HIS A 48 10.61 -2.17 -13.73
C HIS A 48 9.84 -1.01 -13.08
N ASP A 49 8.67 -0.66 -13.62
CA ASP A 49 7.77 0.39 -13.11
C ASP A 49 6.62 -0.18 -12.25
N GLU A 50 6.55 -1.50 -12.06
CA GLU A 50 5.56 -2.22 -11.23
C GLU A 50 5.81 -2.01 -9.72
N ARG A 51 5.89 -0.75 -9.29
CA ARG A 51 6.26 -0.34 -7.93
C ARG A 51 5.23 -0.76 -6.89
N VAL A 52 3.94 -0.65 -7.24
CA VAL A 52 2.82 -1.10 -6.40
C VAL A 52 2.92 -2.61 -6.14
N ALA A 53 3.12 -3.41 -7.19
CA ALA A 53 3.29 -4.85 -7.06
C ALA A 53 4.53 -5.20 -6.24
N PHE A 54 5.63 -4.49 -6.47
CA PHE A 54 6.87 -4.70 -5.71
C PHE A 54 6.65 -4.52 -4.21
N ILE A 55 6.04 -3.42 -3.75
CA ILE A 55 5.91 -3.11 -2.32
C ILE A 55 4.74 -3.80 -1.61
N SER A 56 3.65 -4.09 -2.33
CA SER A 56 2.41 -4.60 -1.74
C SER A 56 2.14 -6.08 -2.04
N GLY A 57 2.77 -6.65 -3.06
CA GLY A 57 2.49 -7.99 -3.58
C GLY A 57 1.28 -8.07 -4.52
N PHE A 58 0.52 -6.98 -4.69
CA PHE A 58 -0.63 -6.94 -5.60
C PHE A 58 -0.23 -6.69 -7.05
N ASP A 59 -0.53 -7.63 -7.95
CA ASP A 59 -0.11 -7.61 -9.36
C ASP A 59 -1.20 -7.18 -10.35
N GLY A 60 -2.32 -6.65 -9.86
CA GLY A 60 -3.39 -6.16 -10.72
C GLY A 60 -3.02 -4.86 -11.42
N SER A 61 -3.53 -4.67 -12.64
CA SER A 61 -3.21 -3.52 -13.50
C SER A 61 -3.92 -2.22 -13.10
N ASN A 62 -4.46 -2.13 -11.89
CA ASN A 62 -5.01 -0.90 -11.34
C ASN A 62 -4.86 -0.89 -9.83
N GLY A 63 -4.18 0.13 -9.33
CA GLY A 63 -4.37 0.54 -7.95
C GLY A 63 -3.38 1.59 -7.47
N LEU A 64 -3.46 1.89 -6.18
CA LEU A 64 -2.76 2.98 -5.53
C LEU A 64 -2.43 2.63 -4.09
N CYS A 65 -1.17 2.78 -3.71
CA CYS A 65 -0.71 2.61 -2.36
C CYS A 65 -0.61 3.95 -1.62
N VAL A 66 -1.04 3.99 -0.36
CA VAL A 66 -0.69 5.05 0.60
C VAL A 66 0.00 4.39 1.78
N VAL A 67 1.21 4.85 2.09
CA VAL A 67 2.02 4.34 3.20
C VAL A 67 2.34 5.48 4.16
N THR A 68 2.08 5.25 5.44
CA THR A 68 2.53 6.07 6.56
C THR A 68 3.49 5.27 7.43
N GLN A 69 4.02 5.89 8.49
CA GLN A 69 4.89 5.22 9.45
C GLN A 69 4.20 4.06 10.18
N ASP A 70 2.88 4.11 10.33
CA ASP A 70 2.08 3.14 11.08
C ASP A 70 1.17 2.27 10.20
N LYS A 71 0.71 2.78 9.05
CA LYS A 71 -0.30 2.12 8.20
C LYS A 71 0.16 1.98 6.75
N ALA A 72 -0.39 1.00 6.04
CA ALA A 72 -0.20 0.82 4.61
C ALA A 72 -1.51 0.38 3.99
N TYR A 73 -1.98 1.14 3.01
CA TYR A 73 -3.27 0.94 2.37
C TYR A 73 -3.10 0.77 0.87
N MET A 74 -3.90 -0.12 0.28
CA MET A 74 -3.96 -0.32 -1.15
C MET A 74 -5.39 -0.13 -1.66
N TRP A 75 -5.60 0.84 -2.55
CA TRP A 75 -6.87 1.06 -3.25
C TRP A 75 -6.85 0.35 -4.60
N THR A 76 -7.94 -0.34 -4.92
CA THR A 76 -8.21 -0.85 -6.26
C THR A 76 -9.70 -0.84 -6.52
N ASP A 77 -10.11 -1.10 -7.76
CA ASP A 77 -11.52 -1.13 -8.18
C ASP A 77 -12.11 -2.55 -8.08
N SER A 78 -13.40 -2.67 -8.39
CA SER A 78 -14.16 -3.91 -8.16
C SER A 78 -13.67 -5.12 -8.94
N ARG A 79 -12.89 -4.93 -10.00
CA ARG A 79 -12.29 -6.04 -10.77
C ARG A 79 -11.31 -6.84 -9.91
N TYR A 80 -10.69 -6.22 -8.90
CA TYR A 80 -9.56 -6.79 -8.18
C TYR A 80 -9.78 -7.01 -6.68
N TYR A 81 -10.97 -6.76 -6.12
CA TYR A 81 -11.17 -6.91 -4.66
C TYR A 81 -10.80 -8.30 -4.12
N ILE A 82 -11.15 -9.35 -4.86
CA ILE A 82 -10.88 -10.73 -4.45
C ILE A 82 -9.39 -11.05 -4.56
N SER A 83 -8.75 -10.69 -5.68
CA SER A 83 -7.32 -10.94 -5.87
C SER A 83 -6.47 -10.11 -4.90
N ALA A 84 -6.79 -8.83 -4.69
CA ALA A 84 -6.09 -7.98 -3.75
C ALA A 84 -6.17 -8.53 -2.31
N ALA A 85 -7.35 -8.98 -1.88
CA ALA A 85 -7.49 -9.59 -0.55
C ALA A 85 -6.65 -10.87 -0.36
N GLN A 86 -6.26 -11.56 -1.44
CA GLN A 86 -5.45 -12.77 -1.41
C GLN A 86 -3.95 -12.52 -1.59
N GLN A 87 -3.60 -11.48 -2.35
CA GLN A 87 -2.21 -11.20 -2.76
C GLN A 87 -1.47 -10.24 -1.84
N LEU A 88 -2.18 -9.35 -1.14
CA LEU A 88 -1.54 -8.33 -0.31
C LEU A 88 -0.65 -8.96 0.76
N GLU A 89 0.60 -8.52 0.79
CA GLU A 89 1.61 -8.95 1.77
C GLU A 89 1.24 -8.44 3.18
N ALA A 90 1.82 -9.03 4.23
CA ALA A 90 1.54 -8.67 5.62
C ALA A 90 1.80 -7.18 5.90
N GLY A 91 0.89 -6.55 6.66
CA GLY A 91 0.94 -5.13 7.01
C GLY A 91 0.14 -4.20 6.07
N TRP A 92 -0.44 -4.73 4.98
CA TRP A 92 -1.28 -3.99 4.06
C TRP A 92 -2.78 -4.17 4.34
N GLU A 93 -3.55 -3.11 4.17
CA GLU A 93 -5.01 -3.10 4.24
C GLU A 93 -5.63 -2.71 2.90
N LEU A 94 -6.56 -3.54 2.40
CA LEU A 94 -7.32 -3.24 1.18
C LEU A 94 -8.36 -2.13 1.45
N LYS A 95 -8.41 -1.15 0.55
CA LYS A 95 -9.45 -0.13 0.45
C LYS A 95 -10.13 -0.20 -0.91
N LYS A 96 -11.43 0.10 -0.94
CA LYS A 96 -12.23 0.04 -2.16
C LYS A 96 -12.57 1.46 -2.63
N TRP A 97 -12.34 1.77 -3.91
CA TRP A 97 -12.55 3.13 -4.44
C TRP A 97 -13.96 3.69 -4.20
N HIS A 98 -14.99 2.83 -4.27
CA HIS A 98 -16.38 3.26 -4.07
C HIS A 98 -16.74 3.59 -2.61
N GLU A 99 -15.93 3.13 -1.64
CA GLU A 99 -16.16 3.37 -0.21
C GLU A 99 -15.45 4.66 0.25
N SER A 100 -14.22 4.88 -0.21
CA SER A 100 -13.44 6.08 0.12
C SER A 100 -12.33 6.34 -0.88
N LEU A 101 -12.07 7.62 -1.15
CA LEU A 101 -10.96 8.05 -2.00
C LEU A 101 -9.70 8.25 -1.15
N TRP A 102 -8.54 7.87 -1.70
CA TRP A 102 -7.25 7.95 -1.00
C TRP A 102 -6.93 9.37 -0.49
N PHE A 103 -7.24 10.41 -1.26
CA PHE A 103 -6.95 11.78 -0.86
C PHE A 103 -7.85 12.28 0.28
N ASN A 104 -9.08 11.77 0.38
CA ASN A 104 -9.94 12.04 1.54
C ASN A 104 -9.34 11.38 2.78
N TRP A 105 -8.88 10.14 2.65
CA TRP A 105 -8.21 9.44 3.74
C TRP A 105 -6.96 10.22 4.21
N VAL A 106 -6.10 10.66 3.29
CA VAL A 106 -4.91 11.47 3.62
C VAL A 106 -5.32 12.75 4.34
N LYS A 107 -6.29 13.49 3.80
CA LYS A 107 -6.77 14.74 4.43
C LYS A 107 -7.31 14.56 5.85
N GLU A 108 -7.97 13.43 6.12
CA GLU A 108 -8.58 13.12 7.41
C GLU A 108 -7.59 12.56 8.43
N ASN A 109 -6.51 11.91 7.98
CA ASN A 109 -5.57 11.19 8.85
C ASN A 109 -4.22 11.90 9.03
N MET A 110 -3.88 12.85 8.16
CA MET A 110 -2.65 13.65 8.27
C MET A 110 -2.92 14.99 8.97
N LYS A 111 -1.97 15.45 9.79
CA LYS A 111 -2.06 16.76 10.43
C LYS A 111 -1.70 17.87 9.44
N SER A 112 -2.23 19.07 9.68
CA SER A 112 -1.82 20.25 8.91
C SER A 112 -0.32 20.49 9.05
N GLY A 113 0.38 20.60 7.92
CA GLY A 113 1.84 20.81 7.89
C GLY A 113 2.67 19.54 7.74
N GLN A 114 2.03 18.36 7.65
CA GLN A 114 2.61 17.12 7.12
C GLN A 114 2.30 16.97 5.63
#